data_AF-A0A4V3I370-F1
#
_entry.id   AF-A0A4V3I370-F1
#
_cell.length_a   1.000
_cell.length_b   1.000
_cell.length_c   1.000
_cell.angle_alpha   90.00
_cell.angle_beta   90.00
_cell.angle_gamma   90.00
#
_symmetry.space_group_name_H-M   'P 1'
#
loop_
_entity.id
_entity.type
_entity.pdbx_description
1 polymer ?
#
loop_
_entity_poly.entity_id
_entity_poly.type
_entity_poly.pdbx_seq_one_letter_code
_entity_poly.pdbx_strand_id
1 'polypeptide(L)'
;MPKTPHNPNMDLFWSQEFVDEWNEEHSPKKLVLPPAPKSPTKSPKKSKGKGDDNKTKETKKSFEKRKHDIAEAFLRELDETVTDGKLQLLAESTGGIKIKWSSKLNTTAGRANWKRETVRNKLPDGSERSATQRHHASIELAEKVIDDENRLLNVVAHEFCHLANFMVSGITGNPHGKEFKVWAAKCSRAFGHRGIEVTTKHSYEIDFKYKWECTECGLEYKRHSKSVNPERHRCGSCKGQLKQTKPTPRMAAKPSEYQLFLKEQMKVVREQHPKSPQREIMKIIADKWAKRGCSNRATPESDHPVSATEIGVKTLSFRLDSIAL
;
A
#
# COMPACT_ATOMS: atom_id res chain seq x y z
N MET A 1 0.17 18.48 2.13
CA MET A 1 0.98 17.73 1.15
C MET A 1 1.07 18.58 -0.09
N PRO A 2 2.24 19.15 -0.35
CA PRO A 2 2.41 19.91 -1.56
C PRO A 2 2.50 18.94 -2.78
N LYS A 3 2.34 19.42 -4.02
CA LYS A 3 1.95 18.57 -5.18
C LYS A 3 3.12 18.20 -6.09
N THR A 4 3.25 16.90 -6.35
CA THR A 4 4.22 16.31 -7.27
C THR A 4 3.97 16.71 -8.74
N PRO A 5 5.01 16.84 -9.57
CA PRO A 5 4.91 17.37 -10.94
C PRO A 5 4.34 16.41 -12.00
N HIS A 6 3.84 15.22 -11.64
CA HIS A 6 3.33 14.22 -12.59
C HIS A 6 1.82 13.98 -12.46
N ASN A 7 1.17 13.61 -13.57
CA ASN A 7 -0.28 13.48 -13.73
C ASN A 7 -0.78 12.11 -13.21
N PRO A 8 -1.99 12.00 -12.59
CA PRO A 8 -2.61 10.73 -12.20
C PRO A 8 -2.77 9.65 -13.29
N ASN A 9 -2.49 9.95 -14.55
CA ASN A 9 -2.51 9.00 -15.66
C ASN A 9 -1.11 8.52 -16.12
N MET A 10 -0.05 8.75 -15.32
CA MET A 10 1.30 8.22 -15.57
C MET A 10 1.73 7.24 -14.47
N ASP A 11 2.42 6.17 -14.84
CA ASP A 11 2.86 5.09 -13.93
C ASP A 11 3.78 5.60 -12.79
N LEU A 12 4.53 6.68 -13.05
CA LEU A 12 5.41 7.35 -12.09
C LEU A 12 4.66 8.17 -11.03
N PHE A 13 3.35 8.41 -11.18
CA PHE A 13 2.54 9.09 -10.16
C PHE A 13 2.23 8.18 -8.97
N TRP A 14 2.31 6.86 -9.16
CA TRP A 14 2.09 5.86 -8.10
C TRP A 14 3.41 5.30 -7.52
N SER A 15 4.57 5.81 -7.93
CA SER A 15 5.84 5.41 -7.32
C SER A 15 6.01 6.06 -5.94
N GLN A 16 6.15 5.21 -4.92
CA GLN A 16 6.23 5.63 -3.52
C GLN A 16 7.51 6.47 -3.26
N GLU A 17 8.58 6.24 -4.03
CA GLU A 17 9.87 6.92 -3.93
C GLU A 17 9.78 8.40 -4.31
N PHE A 18 9.07 8.72 -5.40
CA PHE A 18 8.91 10.08 -5.89
C PHE A 18 8.01 10.95 -4.99
N VAL A 19 6.98 10.36 -4.39
CA VAL A 19 6.09 11.06 -3.45
C VAL A 19 6.79 11.37 -2.13
N ASP A 20 7.72 10.51 -1.70
CA ASP A 20 8.45 10.68 -0.44
C ASP A 20 9.55 11.76 -0.59
N GLU A 21 10.33 11.75 -1.69
CA GLU A 21 11.36 12.77 -1.99
C GLU A 21 10.76 14.18 -2.14
N TRP A 22 9.60 14.28 -2.80
CA TRP A 22 8.90 15.54 -3.01
C TRP A 22 8.35 16.17 -1.70
N ASN A 23 7.92 15.35 -0.74
CA ASN A 23 7.41 15.84 0.56
C ASN A 23 8.52 16.29 1.51
N GLU A 24 9.72 15.72 1.40
CA GLU A 24 10.91 16.13 2.15
C GLU A 24 11.36 17.53 1.75
N GLU A 25 11.38 17.82 0.45
CA GLU A 25 11.93 19.09 -0.05
C GLU A 25 11.00 20.29 0.18
N HIS A 26 9.69 20.08 0.31
CA HIS A 26 8.69 21.16 0.32
C HIS A 26 7.84 21.24 1.61
N SER A 27 8.19 20.47 2.65
CA SER A 27 7.56 20.64 3.97
C SER A 27 8.09 21.89 4.67
N PRO A 28 7.21 22.74 5.26
CA PRO A 28 7.66 23.89 6.04
C PRO A 28 8.54 23.44 7.20
N LYS A 29 9.80 23.89 7.25
CA LYS A 29 10.69 23.65 8.39
C LYS A 29 10.09 24.33 9.62
N LYS A 30 9.78 23.54 10.64
CA LYS A 30 9.17 24.01 11.89
C LYS A 30 10.19 24.88 12.61
N LEU A 31 9.93 26.19 12.70
CA LEU A 31 10.73 27.10 13.51
C LEU A 31 10.64 26.66 14.99
N VAL A 32 11.78 26.42 15.61
CA VAL A 32 11.89 26.10 17.04
C VAL A 32 11.74 27.42 17.80
N LEU A 33 10.57 27.63 18.42
CA LEU A 33 10.37 28.73 19.37
C LEU A 33 10.86 28.31 20.77
N PRO A 34 11.40 29.26 21.58
CA PRO A 34 11.91 28.97 22.92
C PRO A 34 10.78 28.60 23.90
N PRO A 35 11.08 27.82 24.96
CA PRO A 35 10.06 27.26 25.83
C PRO A 35 9.49 28.30 26.81
N ALA A 36 8.16 28.45 26.80
CA ALA A 36 7.42 29.19 27.84
C ALA A 36 7.28 28.35 29.13
N PRO A 37 7.19 28.97 30.33
CA PRO A 37 7.22 28.28 31.61
C PRO A 37 5.95 27.47 31.90
N LYS A 38 6.13 26.40 32.68
CA LYS A 38 5.19 25.30 32.93
C LYS A 38 4.13 25.66 33.97
N SER A 39 2.87 25.33 33.69
CA SER A 39 1.80 25.17 34.70
C SER A 39 1.48 23.67 34.88
N PRO A 40 1.03 23.23 36.08
CA PRO A 40 1.22 21.84 36.51
C PRO A 40 0.06 20.89 36.20
N THR A 41 0.44 19.64 35.92
CA THR A 41 -0.25 18.36 36.12
C THR A 41 -1.64 18.11 35.48
N LYS A 42 -1.63 17.35 34.37
CA LYS A 42 -2.58 16.26 34.12
C LYS A 42 -1.82 15.02 33.61
N SER A 43 -2.16 13.86 34.19
CA SER A 43 -1.55 12.53 34.10
C SER A 43 -1.35 11.97 32.67
N PRO A 44 -0.45 10.99 32.48
CA PRO A 44 0.04 10.61 31.15
C PRO A 44 -0.96 9.71 30.42
N LYS A 45 -1.65 10.24 29.41
CA LYS A 45 -2.21 9.41 28.34
C LYS A 45 -1.08 9.01 27.40
N LYS A 46 -0.78 7.71 27.34
CA LYS A 46 0.14 7.08 26.38
C LYS A 46 -0.16 7.59 24.96
N SER A 47 0.65 8.52 24.47
CA SER A 47 0.74 8.85 23.06
C SER A 47 1.46 7.72 22.34
N LYS A 48 0.72 6.75 21.79
CA LYS A 48 1.24 5.90 20.70
C LYS A 48 1.42 6.81 19.48
N GLY A 49 2.55 7.50 19.41
CA GLY A 49 2.78 8.60 18.49
C GLY A 49 3.77 8.23 17.39
N LYS A 50 3.29 8.20 16.14
CA LYS A 50 3.97 8.49 14.85
C LYS A 50 5.34 7.89 14.49
N GLY A 51 6.23 7.55 15.43
CA GLY A 51 7.57 7.00 15.14
C GLY A 51 7.55 5.54 14.69
N ASP A 52 6.60 4.75 15.21
CA ASP A 52 6.46 3.32 14.91
C ASP A 52 5.93 3.07 13.48
N ASP A 53 5.00 3.91 13.02
CA ASP A 53 4.48 3.89 11.65
C ASP A 53 5.57 4.21 10.61
N ASN A 54 6.45 5.16 10.90
CA ASN A 54 7.50 5.56 9.95
C ASN A 54 8.60 4.49 9.85
N LYS A 55 8.97 3.88 10.98
CA LYS A 55 9.92 2.76 11.02
C LYS A 55 9.37 1.54 10.26
N THR A 56 8.08 1.24 10.44
CA THR A 56 7.39 0.14 9.73
C THR A 56 7.29 0.38 8.23
N LYS A 57 7.16 1.64 7.79
CA LYS A 57 7.13 1.99 6.36
C LYS A 57 8.51 1.81 5.71
N GLU A 58 9.57 2.22 6.38
CA GLU A 58 10.94 2.08 5.88
C GLU A 58 11.36 0.60 5.80
N THR A 59 11.03 -0.20 6.82
CA THR A 59 11.32 -1.65 6.78
C THR A 59 10.60 -2.32 5.61
N LYS A 60 9.34 -1.98 5.36
CA LYS A 60 8.58 -2.50 4.20
C LYS A 60 9.24 -2.08 2.88
N LYS A 61 9.61 -0.81 2.73
CA LYS A 61 10.31 -0.34 1.51
C LYS A 61 11.64 -1.06 1.29
N SER A 62 12.42 -1.24 2.36
CA SER A 62 13.68 -1.97 2.30
C SER A 62 13.51 -3.45 1.96
N PHE A 63 12.42 -4.07 2.41
CA PHE A 63 12.05 -5.44 2.08
C PHE A 63 11.64 -5.54 0.61
N GLU A 64 10.73 -4.67 0.15
CA GLU A 64 10.27 -4.63 -1.25
C GLU A 64 11.43 -4.53 -2.24
N LYS A 65 12.47 -3.75 -1.91
CA LYS A 65 13.67 -3.60 -2.74
C LYS A 65 14.51 -4.89 -2.80
N ARG A 66 14.58 -5.66 -1.71
CA ARG A 66 15.49 -6.83 -1.59
C ARG A 66 14.78 -8.18 -1.74
N LYS A 67 13.44 -8.22 -1.77
CA LYS A 67 12.65 -9.47 -1.73
C LYS A 67 12.99 -10.43 -2.88
N HIS A 68 13.36 -9.89 -4.04
CA HIS A 68 13.75 -10.70 -5.20
C HIS A 68 15.05 -11.45 -4.92
N ASP A 69 16.09 -10.73 -4.49
CA ASP A 69 17.39 -11.31 -4.16
C ASP A 69 17.30 -12.31 -3.00
N ILE A 70 16.49 -11.99 -1.97
CA ILE A 70 16.25 -12.89 -0.84
C ILE A 70 15.63 -14.20 -1.33
N ALA A 71 14.62 -14.12 -2.21
CA ALA A 71 13.94 -15.30 -2.72
C ALA A 71 14.90 -16.19 -3.54
N GLU A 72 15.69 -15.60 -4.43
CA GLU A 72 16.65 -16.32 -5.27
C GLU A 72 17.80 -16.93 -4.46
N ALA A 73 18.38 -16.16 -3.54
CA ALA A 73 19.43 -16.64 -2.66
C ALA A 73 18.94 -17.79 -1.78
N PHE A 74 17.74 -17.64 -1.20
CA PHE A 74 17.18 -18.67 -0.34
C PHE A 74 16.76 -19.93 -1.10
N LEU A 75 16.26 -19.81 -2.33
CA LEU A 75 15.96 -20.96 -3.18
C LEU A 75 17.23 -21.79 -3.47
N ARG A 76 18.35 -21.12 -3.76
CA ARG A 76 19.64 -21.79 -3.96
C ARG A 76 20.11 -22.50 -2.69
N GLU A 77 20.05 -21.81 -1.55
CA GLU A 77 20.42 -22.36 -0.24
C GLU A 77 19.56 -23.58 0.13
N LEU A 78 18.25 -23.54 -0.15
CA LEU A 78 17.35 -24.68 0.01
C LEU A 78 17.78 -25.88 -0.83
N ASP A 79 18.08 -25.68 -2.12
CA ASP A 79 18.47 -26.77 -3.01
C ASP A 79 19.80 -27.40 -2.57
N GLU A 80 20.80 -26.56 -2.26
CA GLU A 80 22.10 -27.01 -1.75
C GLU A 80 21.95 -27.82 -0.45
N THR A 81 21.13 -27.34 0.49
CA THR A 81 21.04 -27.93 1.83
C THR A 81 20.11 -29.14 1.92
N VAL A 82 19.01 -29.14 1.16
CA VAL A 82 17.93 -30.13 1.32
C VAL A 82 17.99 -31.22 0.25
N THR A 83 18.47 -30.88 -0.94
CA THR A 83 18.50 -31.75 -2.12
C THR A 83 19.88 -31.89 -2.76
N ASP A 84 20.94 -31.40 -2.10
CA ASP A 84 22.34 -31.47 -2.57
C ASP A 84 22.52 -30.91 -4.00
N GLY A 85 21.79 -29.84 -4.32
CA GLY A 85 21.83 -29.18 -5.65
C GLY A 85 21.10 -29.93 -6.77
N LYS A 86 20.36 -31.01 -6.44
CA LYS A 86 19.74 -31.88 -7.43
C LYS A 86 18.63 -31.20 -8.24
N LEU A 87 17.88 -30.26 -7.67
CA LEU A 87 16.82 -29.58 -8.41
C LEU A 87 17.41 -28.68 -9.50
N GLN A 88 18.46 -27.93 -9.18
CA GLN A 88 19.13 -27.07 -10.13
C GLN A 88 19.81 -27.89 -11.23
N LEU A 89 20.44 -29.01 -10.90
CA LEU A 89 21.01 -29.95 -11.87
C LEU A 89 19.93 -30.47 -12.84
N LEU A 90 18.76 -30.88 -12.34
CA LEU A 90 17.67 -31.38 -13.19
C LEU A 90 17.09 -30.29 -14.11
N ALA A 91 17.07 -29.03 -13.66
CA ALA A 91 16.52 -27.90 -14.40
C ALA A 91 17.56 -27.15 -15.27
N GLU A 92 18.85 -27.48 -15.17
CA GLU A 92 19.98 -26.77 -15.80
C GLU A 92 19.76 -26.59 -17.31
N SER A 93 19.36 -27.67 -18.01
CA SER A 93 19.09 -27.66 -19.45
C SER A 93 17.95 -26.72 -19.89
N THR A 94 17.15 -26.21 -18.96
CA THR A 94 16.04 -25.26 -19.21
C THR A 94 16.27 -23.86 -18.61
N GLY A 95 17.49 -23.62 -18.11
CA GLY A 95 17.89 -22.37 -17.47
C GLY A 95 17.58 -22.30 -15.98
N GLY A 96 17.49 -23.45 -15.28
CA GLY A 96 17.29 -23.54 -13.84
C GLY A 96 15.85 -23.27 -13.38
N ILE A 97 15.63 -23.32 -12.06
CA ILE A 97 14.33 -22.98 -11.46
C ILE A 97 14.12 -21.46 -11.49
N LYS A 98 12.99 -21.02 -12.07
CA LYS A 98 12.68 -19.58 -12.22
C LYS A 98 11.76 -19.08 -11.13
N ILE A 99 12.07 -17.95 -10.50
CA ILE A 99 11.14 -17.24 -9.61
C ILE A 99 10.33 -16.23 -10.44
N LYS A 100 9.00 -16.24 -10.29
CA LYS A 100 8.08 -15.35 -11.01
C LYS A 100 7.20 -14.62 -10.01
N TRP A 101 7.22 -13.29 -10.04
CA TRP A 101 6.35 -12.48 -9.20
C TRP A 101 5.03 -12.16 -9.91
N SER A 102 3.92 -12.30 -9.21
CA SER A 102 2.57 -12.19 -9.77
C SER A 102 1.69 -11.27 -8.94
N SER A 103 1.17 -10.22 -9.59
CA SER A 103 0.20 -9.29 -9.01
C SER A 103 -1.25 -9.80 -9.08
N LYS A 104 -1.46 -10.94 -9.76
CA LYS A 104 -2.75 -11.62 -9.97
C LYS A 104 -3.00 -12.74 -8.97
N LEU A 105 -1.94 -13.26 -8.33
CA LEU A 105 -2.05 -14.26 -7.27
C LEU A 105 -2.47 -13.56 -5.96
N ASN A 106 -3.76 -13.64 -5.63
CA ASN A 106 -4.37 -12.89 -4.53
C ASN A 106 -5.04 -13.77 -3.46
N THR A 107 -5.07 -15.09 -3.67
CA THR A 107 -5.70 -16.06 -2.75
C THR A 107 -4.71 -17.07 -2.18
N THR A 108 -3.52 -17.19 -2.78
CA THR A 108 -2.40 -17.99 -2.30
C THR A 108 -1.15 -17.12 -2.36
N ALA A 109 -0.14 -17.40 -1.53
CA ALA A 109 1.12 -16.66 -1.54
C ALA A 109 2.12 -17.21 -2.55
N GLY A 110 2.01 -18.49 -2.92
CA GLY A 110 2.92 -19.13 -3.86
C GLY A 110 2.23 -20.24 -4.66
N ARG A 111 2.89 -20.65 -5.76
CA ARG A 111 2.60 -21.86 -6.55
C ARG A 111 3.86 -22.42 -7.20
N ALA A 112 4.14 -23.69 -6.99
CA ALA A 112 5.10 -24.44 -7.78
C ALA A 112 4.50 -24.89 -9.13
N ASN A 113 5.23 -24.63 -10.21
CA ASN A 113 4.89 -25.06 -11.57
C ASN A 113 6.01 -25.94 -12.11
N TRP A 114 5.68 -27.15 -12.58
CA TRP A 114 6.64 -28.07 -13.15
C TRP A 114 6.08 -28.80 -14.37
N LYS A 115 6.91 -28.97 -15.40
CA LYS A 115 6.63 -29.77 -16.59
C LYS A 115 7.87 -30.59 -16.95
N ARG A 116 7.68 -31.90 -17.13
CA ARG A 116 8.69 -32.81 -17.70
C ARG A 116 8.47 -32.95 -19.20
N GLU A 117 9.52 -32.76 -19.98
CA GLU A 117 9.53 -32.94 -21.43
C GLU A 117 10.54 -34.04 -21.80
N THR A 118 10.11 -35.02 -22.58
CA THR A 118 10.97 -36.11 -23.07
C THR A 118 11.34 -35.82 -24.52
N VAL A 119 12.62 -35.53 -24.77
CA VAL A 119 13.15 -35.28 -26.11
C VAL A 119 13.77 -36.57 -26.64
N ARG A 120 13.17 -37.14 -27.69
CA ARG A 120 13.70 -38.31 -28.38
C ARG A 120 14.57 -37.86 -29.55
N ASN A 121 15.86 -38.17 -29.49
CA ASN A 121 16.77 -37.94 -30.61
C ASN A 121 16.85 -39.22 -31.46
N LYS A 122 16.29 -39.16 -32.67
CA LYS A 122 16.45 -40.20 -33.68
C LYS A 122 17.75 -39.97 -34.45
N LEU A 123 18.52 -41.03 -34.66
CA LEU A 123 19.63 -41.01 -35.60
C LEU A 123 19.11 -40.92 -37.05
N PRO A 124 19.94 -40.46 -38.00
CA PRO A 124 19.62 -40.52 -39.43
C PRO A 124 19.33 -41.94 -39.94
N ASP A 125 19.86 -42.96 -39.27
CA ASP A 125 19.67 -44.40 -39.53
C ASP A 125 18.40 -44.98 -38.85
N GLY A 126 17.53 -44.13 -38.29
CA GLY A 126 16.28 -44.56 -37.65
C GLY A 126 16.43 -45.17 -36.25
N SER A 127 17.65 -45.44 -35.79
CA SER A 127 17.94 -45.92 -34.43
C SER A 127 17.78 -44.82 -33.37
N GLU A 128 17.18 -45.13 -32.21
CA GLU A 128 17.01 -44.18 -31.11
C GLU A 128 18.32 -44.00 -30.32
N ARG A 129 18.87 -42.78 -30.28
CA ARG A 129 20.18 -42.51 -29.68
C ARG A 129 20.14 -42.32 -28.17
N SER A 130 19.02 -41.81 -27.65
CA SER A 130 18.56 -41.83 -26.25
C SER A 130 17.40 -40.84 -26.10
N ALA A 131 16.55 -41.07 -25.09
CA ALA A 131 15.57 -40.08 -24.66
C ALA A 131 16.18 -39.23 -23.54
N THR A 132 16.27 -37.91 -23.75
CA THR A 132 16.72 -36.97 -22.71
C THR A 132 15.51 -36.30 -22.07
N GLN A 133 15.55 -36.12 -20.74
CA GLN A 133 14.49 -35.44 -19.99
C GLN A 133 14.89 -33.99 -19.71
N ARG A 134 13.99 -33.06 -20.00
CA ARG A 134 14.11 -31.64 -19.65
C ARG A 134 13.06 -31.28 -18.61
N HIS A 135 13.47 -30.59 -17.55
CA HIS A 135 12.60 -30.20 -16.46
C HIS A 135 12.39 -28.70 -16.45
N HIS A 136 11.22 -28.23 -16.90
CA HIS A 136 10.85 -26.83 -16.80
C HIS A 136 10.21 -26.58 -15.44
N ALA A 137 10.87 -25.80 -14.56
CA ALA A 137 10.40 -25.54 -13.21
C ALA A 137 10.33 -24.03 -12.90
N SER A 138 9.29 -23.61 -12.18
CA SER A 138 9.21 -22.24 -11.66
C SER A 138 8.39 -22.14 -10.39
N ILE A 139 8.75 -21.21 -9.51
CA ILE A 139 8.00 -20.82 -8.32
C ILE A 139 7.34 -19.46 -8.62
N GLU A 140 6.01 -19.44 -8.66
CA GLU A 140 5.24 -18.20 -8.73
C GLU A 140 4.98 -17.68 -7.31
N LEU A 141 5.27 -16.41 -7.04
CA LEU A 141 5.11 -15.74 -5.75
C LEU A 141 4.13 -14.56 -5.86
N ALA A 142 3.26 -14.42 -4.87
CA ALA A 142 2.25 -13.38 -4.82
C ALA A 142 2.82 -12.07 -4.25
N GLU A 143 2.92 -11.07 -5.11
CA GLU A 143 3.50 -9.77 -4.76
C GLU A 143 2.73 -9.05 -3.65
N LYS A 144 1.40 -9.18 -3.62
CA LYS A 144 0.53 -8.45 -2.67
C LYS A 144 0.26 -9.22 -1.37
N VAL A 145 0.68 -10.48 -1.30
CA VAL A 145 0.42 -11.37 -0.16
C VAL A 145 1.69 -11.54 0.68
N ILE A 146 2.86 -11.48 0.04
CA ILE A 146 4.17 -11.56 0.70
C ILE A 146 4.65 -10.14 1.03
N ASP A 147 4.48 -9.73 2.28
CA ASP A 147 4.75 -8.38 2.78
C ASP A 147 5.88 -8.31 3.82
N ASP A 148 6.46 -9.46 4.19
CA ASP A 148 7.58 -9.57 5.11
C ASP A 148 8.53 -10.73 4.73
N GLU A 149 9.75 -10.68 5.27
CA GLU A 149 10.82 -11.63 4.96
C GLU A 149 10.53 -13.04 5.48
N ASN A 150 10.01 -13.19 6.70
CA ASN A 150 9.71 -14.49 7.27
C ASN A 150 8.63 -15.23 6.44
N ARG A 151 7.62 -14.49 6.00
CA ARG A 151 6.59 -15.01 5.09
C ARG A 151 7.18 -15.42 3.75
N LEU A 152 8.06 -14.60 3.16
CA LEU A 152 8.74 -14.94 1.91
C LEU A 152 9.49 -16.27 2.03
N LEU A 153 10.31 -16.43 3.06
CA LEU A 153 11.10 -17.64 3.29
C LEU A 153 10.20 -18.87 3.46
N ASN A 154 9.16 -18.78 4.29
CA ASN A 154 8.24 -19.89 4.49
C ASN A 154 7.49 -20.30 3.21
N VAL A 155 7.06 -19.33 2.39
CA VAL A 155 6.39 -19.62 1.12
C VAL A 155 7.36 -20.25 0.12
N VAL A 156 8.57 -19.71 -0.03
CA VAL A 156 9.59 -20.28 -0.92
C VAL A 156 9.94 -21.71 -0.49
N ALA A 157 10.10 -21.98 0.82
CA ALA A 157 10.37 -23.33 1.32
C ALA A 157 9.21 -24.30 1.04
N HIS A 158 7.95 -23.86 1.16
CA HIS A 158 6.78 -24.67 0.81
C HIS A 158 6.74 -25.01 -0.68
N GLU A 159 6.88 -24.01 -1.54
CA GLU A 159 6.85 -24.22 -2.99
C GLU A 159 8.07 -25.03 -3.47
N PHE A 160 9.22 -24.89 -2.81
CA PHE A 160 10.39 -25.75 -3.02
C PHE A 160 10.09 -27.22 -2.69
N CYS A 161 9.41 -27.50 -1.57
CA CYS A 161 9.01 -28.87 -1.22
C CYS A 161 8.11 -29.52 -2.29
N HIS A 162 7.25 -28.73 -2.94
CA HIS A 162 6.49 -29.21 -4.09
C HIS A 162 7.41 -29.59 -5.26
N LEU A 163 8.36 -28.73 -5.64
CA LEU A 163 9.31 -29.04 -6.70
C LEU A 163 10.15 -30.28 -6.37
N ALA A 164 10.65 -30.41 -5.13
CA ALA A 164 11.39 -31.59 -4.68
C ALA A 164 10.54 -32.86 -4.81
N ASN A 165 9.27 -32.80 -4.38
CA ASN A 165 8.34 -33.92 -4.50
C ASN A 165 8.12 -34.34 -5.97
N PHE A 166 7.98 -33.38 -6.88
CA PHE A 166 7.75 -33.65 -8.30
C PHE A 166 9.02 -34.14 -9.04
N MET A 167 10.15 -33.47 -8.81
CA MET A 167 11.36 -33.65 -9.59
C MET A 167 12.27 -34.74 -9.01
N VAL A 168 12.34 -34.86 -7.69
CA VAL A 168 13.21 -35.82 -7.00
C VAL A 168 12.46 -37.10 -6.64
N SER A 169 11.30 -36.98 -5.98
CA SER A 169 10.50 -38.16 -5.60
C SER A 169 9.62 -38.70 -6.73
N GLY A 170 9.37 -37.90 -7.78
CA GLY A 170 8.54 -38.31 -8.92
C GLY A 170 7.04 -38.41 -8.62
N ILE A 171 6.57 -37.83 -7.50
CA ILE A 171 5.18 -37.95 -7.05
C ILE A 171 4.36 -36.74 -7.48
N THR A 172 3.39 -36.93 -8.37
CA THR A 172 2.53 -35.85 -8.90
C THR A 172 1.07 -35.91 -8.44
N GLY A 173 0.58 -37.09 -8.05
CA GLY A 173 -0.85 -37.31 -7.74
C GLY A 173 -1.29 -36.83 -6.35
N ASN A 174 -0.37 -36.73 -5.39
CA ASN A 174 -0.65 -36.26 -4.03
C ASN A 174 0.37 -35.20 -3.60
N PRO A 175 0.14 -33.91 -3.90
CA PRO A 175 1.13 -32.85 -3.75
C PRO A 175 1.54 -32.58 -2.29
N HIS A 176 0.71 -32.94 -1.30
CA HIS A 176 0.99 -32.82 0.14
C HIS A 176 1.00 -34.18 0.87
N GLY A 177 1.32 -35.25 0.14
CA GLY A 177 1.39 -36.63 0.65
C GLY A 177 2.59 -36.90 1.57
N LYS A 178 2.89 -38.19 1.79
CA LYS A 178 3.99 -38.63 2.65
C LYS A 178 5.33 -38.01 2.24
N GLU A 179 5.66 -38.06 0.95
CA GLU A 179 6.92 -37.53 0.41
C GLU A 179 7.06 -36.01 0.60
N PHE A 180 5.99 -35.24 0.37
CA PHE A 180 5.99 -33.82 0.68
C PHE A 180 6.30 -33.56 2.16
N LYS A 181 5.68 -34.32 3.08
CA LYS A 181 5.93 -34.15 4.53
C LYS A 181 7.38 -34.47 4.90
N VAL A 182 8.03 -35.40 4.20
CA VAL A 182 9.46 -35.68 4.39
C VAL A 182 10.30 -34.47 3.96
N TRP A 183 10.04 -33.89 2.79
CA TRP A 183 10.72 -32.67 2.34
C TRP A 183 10.47 -31.47 3.25
N ALA A 184 9.22 -31.28 3.69
CA ALA A 184 8.83 -30.26 4.64
C ALA A 184 9.59 -30.40 5.97
N ALA A 185 9.66 -31.61 6.52
CA ALA A 185 10.40 -31.87 7.75
C ALA A 185 11.92 -31.65 7.59
N LYS A 186 12.50 -31.94 6.42
CA LYS A 186 13.89 -31.61 6.11
C LYS A 186 14.11 -30.10 6.10
N CYS A 187 13.26 -29.33 5.42
CA CYS A 187 13.35 -27.88 5.37
C CYS A 187 13.20 -27.25 6.75
N SER A 188 12.14 -27.62 7.50
CA SER A 188 11.90 -27.09 8.85
C SER A 188 13.03 -27.43 9.82
N ARG A 189 13.67 -28.60 9.69
CA ARG A 189 14.84 -28.95 10.52
C ARG A 189 16.07 -28.12 10.18
N ALA A 190 16.37 -27.95 8.89
CA ALA A 190 17.56 -27.22 8.44
C ALA A 190 17.44 -25.71 8.74
N PHE A 191 16.25 -25.13 8.53
CA PHE A 191 16.05 -23.69 8.58
C PHE A 191 15.12 -23.21 9.71
N GLY A 192 14.76 -24.08 10.65
CA GLY A 192 13.88 -23.73 11.77
C GLY A 192 14.42 -22.57 12.62
N HIS A 193 15.75 -22.42 12.71
CA HIS A 193 16.40 -21.29 13.39
C HIS A 193 16.07 -19.92 12.79
N ARG A 194 15.58 -19.88 11.53
CA ARG A 194 15.11 -18.67 10.82
C ARG A 194 13.59 -18.48 10.88
N GLY A 195 12.88 -19.30 11.67
CA GLY A 195 11.41 -19.27 11.75
C GLY A 195 10.72 -20.00 10.60
N ILE A 196 11.40 -20.93 9.93
CA ILE A 196 10.84 -21.70 8.82
C ILE A 196 10.17 -22.97 9.34
N GLU A 197 8.87 -23.06 9.10
CA GLU A 197 8.06 -24.24 9.40
C GLU A 197 7.14 -24.55 8.21
N VAL A 198 7.53 -25.53 7.41
CA VAL A 198 6.73 -25.94 6.25
C VAL A 198 5.60 -26.85 6.70
N THR A 199 4.37 -26.36 6.57
CA THR A 199 3.15 -27.12 6.82
C THR A 199 2.46 -27.48 5.49
N THR A 200 1.43 -28.35 5.53
CA THR A 200 0.66 -28.75 4.33
C THR A 200 -0.38 -27.72 3.91
N LYS A 201 -0.69 -26.73 4.77
CA LYS A 201 -1.64 -25.67 4.48
C LYS A 201 -0.94 -24.34 4.58
N HIS A 202 -1.23 -23.44 3.66
CA HIS A 202 -0.82 -22.05 3.75
C HIS A 202 -1.60 -21.33 4.87
N SER A 203 -1.23 -21.55 6.14
CA SER A 203 -1.84 -20.88 7.29
C SER A 203 -1.13 -19.56 7.58
N TYR A 204 -1.52 -18.50 6.87
CA TYR A 204 -1.13 -17.13 7.21
C TYR A 204 -2.31 -16.18 7.06
N GLU A 205 -2.32 -15.13 7.89
CA GLU A 205 -3.26 -14.03 7.74
C GLU A 205 -2.85 -13.16 6.53
N ILE A 206 -3.64 -13.22 5.46
CA ILE A 206 -3.48 -12.31 4.31
C ILE A 206 -3.93 -10.92 4.74
N ASP A 207 -3.02 -9.94 4.77
CA ASP A 207 -3.40 -8.57 5.07
C ASP A 207 -4.06 -7.89 3.85
N PHE A 208 -5.38 -7.92 3.82
CA PHE A 208 -6.14 -7.22 2.79
C PHE A 208 -6.18 -5.72 3.06
N LYS A 209 -5.65 -4.95 2.09
CA LYS A 209 -5.63 -3.48 2.12
C LYS A 209 -7.02 -2.88 2.29
N TYR A 210 -8.05 -3.49 1.69
CA TYR A 210 -9.42 -3.04 1.77
C TYR A 210 -10.33 -4.13 2.34
N LYS A 211 -11.12 -3.77 3.36
CA LYS A 211 -12.16 -4.63 3.92
C LYS A 211 -13.48 -3.88 3.89
N TRP A 212 -14.54 -4.61 3.58
CA TRP A 212 -15.92 -4.12 3.51
C TRP A 212 -16.82 -5.05 4.28
N GLU A 213 -17.88 -4.53 4.86
CA GLU A 213 -18.83 -5.31 5.64
C GLU A 213 -20.24 -4.96 5.18
N CYS A 214 -21.09 -5.97 5.04
CA CYS A 214 -22.51 -5.74 4.81
C CYS A 214 -23.15 -5.16 6.08
N THR A 215 -23.86 -4.05 5.91
CA THR A 215 -24.54 -3.35 7.00
C THR A 215 -25.75 -4.09 7.59
N GLU A 216 -26.26 -5.11 6.89
CA GLU A 216 -27.44 -5.88 7.31
C GLU A 216 -27.05 -7.25 7.88
N CYS A 217 -26.27 -8.04 7.12
CA CYS A 217 -25.93 -9.42 7.51
C CYS A 217 -24.50 -9.58 8.06
N GLY A 218 -23.69 -8.52 8.12
CA GLY A 218 -22.33 -8.56 8.64
C GLY A 218 -21.30 -9.30 7.77
N LEU A 219 -21.69 -9.78 6.57
CA LEU A 219 -20.77 -10.52 5.70
C LEU A 219 -19.58 -9.65 5.26
N GLU A 220 -18.36 -10.14 5.50
CA GLU A 220 -17.13 -9.43 5.20
C GLU A 220 -16.59 -9.74 3.79
N TYR A 221 -16.22 -8.68 3.07
CA TYR A 221 -15.58 -8.73 1.76
C TYR A 221 -14.18 -8.13 1.83
N LYS A 222 -13.17 -8.98 1.64
CA LYS A 222 -11.76 -8.60 1.65
C LYS A 222 -11.21 -8.41 0.23
N ARG A 223 -10.44 -7.34 -0.02
CA ARG A 223 -9.88 -6.97 -1.35
C ARG A 223 -8.50 -6.32 -1.22
N HIS A 224 -7.61 -6.57 -2.18
CA HIS A 224 -6.30 -5.90 -2.26
C HIS A 224 -6.35 -4.53 -2.98
N SER A 225 -7.41 -4.25 -3.73
CA SER A 225 -7.65 -2.97 -4.41
C SER A 225 -8.95 -2.30 -3.95
N LYS A 226 -9.08 -0.99 -4.18
CA LYS A 226 -10.30 -0.22 -3.87
C LYS A 226 -11.36 -0.41 -4.96
N SER A 227 -11.75 -1.67 -5.21
CA SER A 227 -12.61 -2.05 -6.34
C SER A 227 -14.10 -2.08 -6.00
N VAL A 228 -14.47 -2.02 -4.73
CA VAL A 228 -15.88 -2.00 -4.32
C VAL A 228 -16.38 -0.57 -4.36
N ASN A 229 -17.39 -0.32 -5.20
CA ASN A 229 -18.17 0.91 -5.18
C ASN A 229 -19.52 0.63 -4.49
N PRO A 230 -19.79 1.17 -3.28
CA PRO A 230 -21.05 0.97 -2.58
C PRO A 230 -22.31 1.41 -3.32
N GLU A 231 -22.19 2.32 -4.30
CA GLU A 231 -23.32 2.76 -5.10
C GLU A 231 -23.74 1.67 -6.08
N ARG A 232 -22.77 0.95 -6.64
CA ARG A 232 -22.98 -0.08 -7.69
C ARG A 232 -23.03 -1.50 -7.15
N HIS A 233 -22.26 -1.80 -6.12
CA HIS A 233 -22.10 -3.14 -5.57
C HIS A 233 -22.94 -3.31 -4.30
N ARG A 234 -23.46 -4.52 -4.11
CA ARG A 234 -24.29 -4.91 -2.96
C ARG A 234 -23.82 -6.25 -2.40
N CYS A 235 -24.26 -6.57 -1.19
CA CYS A 235 -24.05 -7.88 -0.59
C CYS A 235 -24.56 -9.00 -1.52
N GLY A 236 -23.73 -10.00 -1.77
CA GLY A 236 -24.10 -11.16 -2.57
C GLY A 236 -25.19 -12.02 -1.91
N SER A 237 -25.27 -12.01 -0.57
CA SER A 237 -26.22 -12.81 0.22
C SER A 237 -27.56 -12.10 0.41
N CYS A 238 -27.60 -10.93 1.05
CA CYS A 238 -28.86 -10.22 1.37
C CYS A 238 -29.17 -9.01 0.48
N LYS A 239 -28.29 -8.66 -0.47
CA LYS A 239 -28.36 -7.42 -1.29
C LYS A 239 -28.26 -6.10 -0.52
N GLY A 240 -27.99 -6.14 0.78
CA GLY A 240 -27.74 -4.95 1.60
C GLY A 240 -26.51 -4.14 1.19
N GLN A 241 -26.42 -2.92 1.73
CA GLN A 241 -25.32 -1.98 1.45
C GLN A 241 -23.99 -2.44 2.06
N LEU A 242 -22.89 -2.14 1.35
CA LEU A 242 -21.52 -2.45 1.78
C LEU A 242 -20.83 -1.18 2.33
N LYS A 243 -20.29 -1.28 3.54
CA LYS A 243 -19.51 -0.23 4.20
C LYS A 243 -18.04 -0.61 4.24
N GLN A 244 -17.14 0.30 3.89
CA GLN A 244 -15.70 0.06 4.02
C GLN A 244 -15.29 0.09 5.49
N THR A 245 -14.66 -0.98 5.97
CA THR A 245 -14.13 -1.11 7.34
C THR A 245 -12.62 -0.91 7.42
N LYS A 246 -11.87 -1.24 6.35
CA LYS A 246 -10.41 -0.99 6.24
C LYS A 246 -10.05 -0.38 4.87
N PRO A 247 -9.15 0.63 4.82
CA PRO A 247 -8.88 1.57 5.91
C PRO A 247 -10.18 2.28 6.29
N THR A 248 -10.34 2.68 7.56
CA THR A 248 -11.52 3.46 7.98
C THR A 248 -11.66 4.68 7.08
N PRO A 249 -12.78 4.85 6.36
CA PRO A 249 -13.00 6.04 5.55
C PRO A 249 -12.80 7.25 6.44
N ARG A 250 -11.86 8.13 6.06
CA ARG A 250 -11.86 9.47 6.63
C ARG A 250 -13.24 10.04 6.30
N MET A 251 -14.05 10.30 7.32
CA MET A 251 -15.29 11.07 7.15
C MET A 251 -14.95 12.24 6.24
N ALA A 252 -15.75 12.48 5.21
CA ALA A 252 -15.53 13.59 4.30
C ALA A 252 -15.48 14.87 5.14
N ALA A 253 -14.28 15.29 5.52
CA ALA A 253 -14.07 16.54 6.22
C ALA A 253 -14.63 17.61 5.31
N LYS A 254 -15.39 18.55 5.87
CA LYS A 254 -15.87 19.71 5.11
C LYS A 254 -14.68 20.26 4.32
N PRO A 255 -14.81 20.45 2.99
CA PRO A 255 -13.70 20.90 2.17
C PRO A 255 -13.06 22.13 2.83
N SER A 256 -11.74 22.10 3.00
CA SER A 256 -11.00 23.25 3.52
C SER A 256 -11.28 24.47 2.65
N GLU A 257 -11.23 25.68 3.22
CA GLU A 257 -11.40 26.93 2.47
C GLU A 257 -10.50 26.97 1.22
N TYR A 258 -9.26 26.47 1.33
CA TYR A 258 -8.36 26.34 0.19
C TYR A 258 -8.88 25.38 -0.90
N GLN A 259 -9.55 24.30 -0.53
CA GLN A 259 -10.10 23.33 -1.48
C GLN A 259 -11.30 23.91 -2.25
N LEU A 260 -12.13 24.70 -1.58
CA LEU A 260 -13.22 25.44 -2.23
C LEU A 260 -12.65 26.50 -3.18
N PHE A 261 -11.69 27.29 -2.71
CA PHE A 261 -10.99 28.29 -3.53
C PHE A 261 -10.30 27.67 -4.74
N LEU A 262 -9.60 26.55 -4.55
CA LEU A 262 -8.95 25.83 -5.64
C LEU A 262 -9.96 25.36 -6.68
N LYS A 263 -11.13 24.86 -6.26
CA LYS A 263 -12.20 24.42 -7.18
C LYS A 263 -12.75 25.57 -8.01
N GLU A 264 -12.98 26.72 -7.37
CA GLU A 264 -13.48 27.93 -8.02
C GLU A 264 -12.44 28.51 -8.99
N GLN A 265 -11.20 28.69 -8.54
CA GLN A 265 -10.14 29.30 -9.35
C GLN A 265 -9.60 28.39 -10.44
N MET A 266 -9.74 27.06 -10.32
CA MET A 266 -9.32 26.13 -11.37
C MET A 266 -10.07 26.36 -12.68
N LYS A 267 -11.37 26.66 -12.63
CA LYS A 267 -12.16 26.95 -13.83
C LYS A 267 -11.70 28.27 -14.46
N VAL A 268 -11.60 29.32 -13.65
CA VAL A 268 -11.19 30.66 -14.08
C VAL A 268 -9.79 30.68 -14.69
N VAL A 269 -8.81 30.05 -14.03
CA VAL A 269 -7.41 30.04 -14.51
C VAL A 269 -7.24 29.18 -15.77
N ARG A 270 -8.03 28.10 -15.94
CA ARG A 270 -8.02 27.31 -17.17
C ARG A 270 -8.63 28.07 -18.35
N GLU A 271 -9.68 28.85 -18.13
CA GLU A 271 -10.28 29.69 -19.17
C GLU A 271 -9.34 30.84 -19.57
N GLN A 272 -8.63 31.43 -18.60
CA GLN A 272 -7.61 32.47 -18.85
C GLN A 272 -6.33 31.92 -19.49
N HIS A 273 -6.00 30.65 -19.25
CA HIS A 273 -4.78 30.00 -19.74
C HIS A 273 -5.08 28.62 -20.37
N PRO A 274 -5.80 28.58 -21.51
CA PRO A 274 -6.34 27.34 -22.08
C PRO A 274 -5.29 26.37 -22.63
N LYS A 275 -4.08 26.85 -22.91
CA LYS A 275 -2.94 26.04 -23.40
C LYS A 275 -1.86 25.80 -22.33
N SER A 276 -2.01 26.35 -21.13
CA SER A 276 -1.00 26.18 -20.08
C SER A 276 -1.05 24.77 -19.50
N PRO A 277 0.11 24.13 -19.25
CA PRO A 277 0.17 22.84 -18.57
C PRO A 277 -0.39 22.95 -17.15
N GLN A 278 -0.98 21.86 -16.65
CA GLN A 278 -1.64 21.83 -15.34
C GLN A 278 -0.75 22.30 -14.17
N ARG A 279 0.57 22.07 -14.26
CA ARG A 279 1.56 22.58 -13.30
C ARG A 279 1.52 24.10 -13.18
N GLU A 280 1.43 24.80 -14.31
CA GLU A 280 1.42 26.26 -14.36
C GLU A 280 0.10 26.82 -13.82
N ILE A 281 -1.03 26.22 -14.21
CA ILE A 281 -2.35 26.55 -13.66
C ILE A 281 -2.36 26.41 -12.12
N MET A 282 -1.79 25.32 -11.60
CA MET A 282 -1.70 25.08 -10.15
C MET A 282 -0.83 26.12 -9.45
N LYS A 283 0.28 26.55 -10.08
CA LYS A 283 1.17 27.59 -9.56
C LYS A 283 0.45 28.93 -9.47
N ILE A 284 -0.27 29.33 -10.53
CA ILE A 284 -1.06 30.56 -10.57
C ILE A 284 -2.12 30.57 -9.44
N ILE A 285 -2.81 29.45 -9.21
CA ILE A 285 -3.82 29.37 -8.14
C ILE A 285 -3.17 29.44 -6.75
N ALA A 286 -2.00 28.82 -6.56
CA ALA A 286 -1.25 28.90 -5.31
C ALA A 286 -0.79 30.34 -5.02
N ASP A 287 -0.30 31.05 -6.04
CA ASP A 287 0.10 32.46 -5.92
C ASP A 287 -1.11 33.36 -5.60
N LYS A 288 -2.27 33.11 -6.24
CA LYS A 288 -3.53 33.81 -5.91
C LYS A 288 -3.98 33.55 -4.47
N TRP A 289 -3.82 32.33 -3.96
CA TRP A 289 -4.14 31.99 -2.57
C TRP A 289 -3.19 32.67 -1.56
N ALA A 290 -1.88 32.66 -1.83
CA ALA A 290 -0.88 33.30 -0.99
C ALA A 290 -1.12 34.82 -0.87
N LYS A 291 -1.44 35.48 -1.99
CA LYS A 291 -1.79 36.91 -2.03
C LYS A 291 -3.05 37.23 -1.22
N ARG A 292 -4.08 36.36 -1.28
CA ARG A 292 -5.30 36.48 -0.47
C ARG A 292 -5.03 36.36 1.05
N GLY A 293 -4.09 35.51 1.44
CA GLY A 293 -3.67 35.37 2.83
C GLY A 293 -2.93 36.59 3.39
N CYS A 294 -2.18 37.32 2.54
CA CYS A 294 -1.53 38.58 2.93
C CYS A 294 -2.53 39.74 3.03
N SER A 295 -3.54 39.83 2.16
CA SER A 295 -4.54 40.90 2.21
C SER A 295 -5.46 40.81 3.44
N ASN A 296 -5.74 39.60 3.95
CA ASN A 296 -6.57 39.42 5.14
C ASN A 296 -5.85 39.60 6.49
N ARG A 297 -4.53 39.84 6.49
CA ARG A 297 -3.73 40.04 7.72
C ARG A 297 -3.43 41.52 8.04
N ALA A 298 -3.80 42.45 7.15
CA ALA A 298 -3.61 43.87 7.38
C ALA A 298 -4.91 44.49 7.93
N THR A 299 -4.82 44.99 9.17
CA THR A 299 -5.82 45.73 10.00
C THR A 299 -6.79 44.87 10.84
N PRO A 300 -6.91 45.14 12.16
CA PRO A 300 -7.42 46.41 12.68
C PRO A 300 -6.50 47.07 13.72
N GLU A 301 -6.24 48.37 13.58
CA GLU A 301 -6.20 49.33 14.70
C GLU A 301 -5.95 50.75 14.17
N SER A 302 -6.84 51.68 14.55
CA SER A 302 -6.44 52.97 15.11
C SER A 302 -7.65 53.60 15.78
N ASP A 303 -7.80 53.29 17.06
CA ASP A 303 -8.38 54.23 18.02
C ASP A 303 -7.39 55.40 18.20
N HIS A 304 -7.89 56.63 18.16
CA HIS A 304 -7.37 57.75 18.94
C HIS A 304 -8.36 58.96 18.94
N PRO A 305 -8.25 59.89 19.91
CA PRO A 305 -9.28 60.10 20.92
C PRO A 305 -10.09 61.42 20.78
N VAL A 306 -11.09 61.51 21.66
CA VAL A 306 -12.12 62.54 21.87
C VAL A 306 -11.61 64.00 21.87
N SER A 307 -12.38 64.90 21.24
CA SER A 307 -12.55 66.29 21.72
C SER A 307 -14.00 66.74 21.47
N ALA A 308 -14.65 67.19 22.54
CA ALA A 308 -16.01 67.71 22.54
C ALA A 308 -16.05 69.18 22.10
N THR A 309 -17.03 69.55 21.27
CA THR A 309 -17.60 70.90 21.27
C THR A 309 -19.05 70.84 20.80
N GLU A 310 -19.90 71.57 21.51
CA GLU A 310 -21.35 71.65 21.40
C GLU A 310 -21.84 72.17 20.04
N ILE A 311 -23.08 71.84 19.66
CA ILE A 311 -24.21 72.77 19.47
C ILE A 311 -25.43 71.98 18.92
N GLY A 312 -26.59 72.23 19.55
CA GLY A 312 -28.00 72.00 19.17
C GLY A 312 -28.38 71.05 18.01
N VAL A 313 -29.48 70.32 18.08
CA VAL A 313 -30.82 70.89 17.84
C VAL A 313 -31.91 69.84 18.15
N LYS A 314 -32.90 70.29 18.94
CA LYS A 314 -34.36 70.00 18.95
C LYS A 314 -34.87 68.54 18.91
N THR A 315 -35.45 68.16 20.05
CA THR A 315 -36.88 67.84 20.24
C THR A 315 -37.57 67.00 19.17
N LEU A 316 -37.95 65.77 19.52
CA LEU A 316 -39.29 65.26 19.26
C LEU A 316 -39.67 64.19 20.29
N SER A 317 -40.79 64.48 20.93
CA SER A 317 -41.46 63.76 22.01
C SER A 317 -42.08 62.44 21.56
N PHE A 318 -41.97 61.40 22.38
CA PHE A 318 -43.02 60.38 22.48
C PHE A 318 -43.38 60.17 23.96
N ARG A 319 -44.61 60.57 24.28
CA ARG A 319 -45.33 60.24 25.52
C ARG A 319 -45.77 58.78 25.46
N LEU A 320 -45.58 58.06 26.55
CA LEU A 320 -46.40 56.91 26.94
C LEU A 320 -46.71 57.05 28.43
N ASP A 321 -47.73 57.86 28.72
CA ASP A 321 -48.64 57.66 29.85
C ASP A 321 -49.62 56.56 29.40
N SER A 322 -50.16 55.64 30.19
CA SER A 322 -50.19 55.44 31.64
C SER A 322 -51.01 54.14 31.89
N ILE A 323 -50.67 53.38 32.96
CA ILE A 323 -51.58 52.87 34.03
C ILE A 323 -52.65 51.82 33.61
N ALA A 324 -52.98 50.73 34.32
CA ALA A 324 -52.60 50.16 35.62
C ALA A 324 -53.15 48.72 35.73
N LEU A 325 -52.66 48.04 36.78
CA LEU A 325 -53.23 46.92 37.55
C LEU A 325 -53.09 45.50 36.98
#